data_AF-A0A0C2CUZ9-F1
#
_entry.id   AF-A0A0C2CUZ9-F1
#
_cell.length_a   1.000
_cell.length_b   1.000
_cell.length_c   1.000
_cell.angle_alpha   90.00
_cell.angle_beta   90.00
_cell.angle_gamma   90.00
#
_symmetry.space_group_name_H-M   'P 1'
#
loop_
_entity.id
_entity.type
_entity.pdbx_description
1 polymer ?
#
loop_
_entity_poly.entity_id
_entity_poly.type
_entity_poly.pdbx_seq_one_letter_code
_entity_poly.pdbx_strand_id
1 'polypeptide(L)'
;MNTSVNPCEDFYEFACGAWNEYHPIPDDMSGFGTFSFVREQVRLQLRVLLEQEVTSESKSINMARIAYKTCMNKTQLDELKTSLLFETLAELGYWPLLQDAWKRDKFNLTGVAHLFFS
;
A
#
# COMPACT_ATOMS: atom_id res chain seq x y z
N MET A 1 29.04 10.47 -5.81
CA MET A 1 30.11 11.10 -5.02
C MET A 1 30.25 12.56 -5.43
N ASN A 2 30.39 13.45 -4.46
CA ASN A 2 30.74 14.85 -4.65
C ASN A 2 32.23 15.03 -4.26
N THR A 3 33.13 14.95 -5.24
CA THR A 3 34.59 14.99 -4.98
C THR A 3 35.11 16.39 -4.65
N SER A 4 34.26 17.40 -4.66
CA SER A 4 34.60 18.77 -4.28
C SER A 4 34.62 18.97 -2.75
N VAL A 5 34.07 18.03 -1.98
CA VAL A 5 34.00 18.08 -0.51
C VAL A 5 35.13 17.25 0.10
N ASN A 6 35.76 17.76 1.16
CA ASN A 6 36.78 17.01 1.89
C ASN A 6 36.11 15.87 2.71
N PRO A 7 36.44 14.60 2.47
CA PRO A 7 35.85 13.47 3.19
C PRO A 7 36.15 13.46 4.70
N CYS A 8 37.22 14.14 5.16
CA CYS A 8 37.52 14.25 6.58
C CYS A 8 36.61 15.24 7.32
N GLU A 9 35.95 16.15 6.60
CA GLU A 9 35.04 17.17 7.17
C GLU A 9 33.58 16.71 7.07
N ASP A 10 33.15 16.23 5.90
CA ASP A 10 31.82 15.66 5.69
C ASP A 10 31.90 14.46 4.73
N PHE A 11 32.06 13.28 5.32
CA PHE A 11 32.11 12.04 4.57
C PHE A 11 30.79 11.70 3.88
N TYR A 12 29.65 12.12 4.45
CA TYR A 12 28.34 11.82 3.89
C TYR A 12 28.11 12.60 2.60
N GLU A 13 28.38 13.91 2.60
CA GLU A 13 28.26 14.73 1.39
C GLU A 13 29.27 14.30 0.32
N PHE A 14 30.52 13.99 0.71
CA PHE A 14 31.51 13.45 -0.23
C PHE A 14 31.02 12.15 -0.91
N ALA A 15 30.51 11.20 -0.14
CA ALA A 15 30.08 9.91 -0.67
C ALA A 15 28.75 10.02 -1.45
N CYS A 16 27.76 10.69 -0.87
CA CYS A 16 26.36 10.64 -1.28
C CYS A 16 25.82 11.95 -1.89
N GLY A 17 26.52 13.08 -1.77
CA GLY A 17 26.01 14.41 -2.16
C GLY A 17 25.46 14.48 -3.58
N ALA A 18 26.23 14.00 -4.56
CA ALA A 18 25.77 13.93 -5.95
C ALA A 18 24.54 13.00 -6.12
N TRP A 19 24.41 11.93 -5.33
CA TRP A 19 23.22 11.08 -5.41
C TRP A 19 21.97 11.84 -4.93
N ASN A 20 22.08 12.59 -3.83
CA ASN A 20 21.00 13.43 -3.31
C ASN A 20 20.56 14.51 -4.30
N GLU A 21 21.49 15.11 -5.04
CA GLU A 21 21.20 16.12 -6.07
C GLU A 21 20.40 15.53 -7.25
N TYR A 22 20.79 14.35 -7.75
CA TYR A 22 20.12 13.72 -8.89
C TYR A 22 18.86 12.92 -8.54
N HIS A 23 18.65 12.62 -7.26
CA HIS A 23 17.55 11.77 -6.79
C HIS A 23 16.73 12.47 -5.70
N PRO A 24 15.98 13.53 -6.06
CA PRO A 24 15.07 14.17 -5.11
C PRO A 24 14.01 13.17 -4.63
N ILE A 25 13.50 13.40 -3.43
CA ILE A 25 12.44 12.56 -2.85
C ILE A 25 11.17 12.71 -3.71
N PRO A 26 10.62 11.64 -4.29
CA PRO A 26 9.37 11.69 -5.04
C PRO A 26 8.18 12.13 -4.17
N ASP A 27 7.16 12.73 -4.79
CA ASP A 27 5.98 13.28 -4.08
C ASP A 27 5.18 12.24 -3.28
N ASP A 28 5.27 10.97 -3.65
CA ASP A 28 4.60 9.85 -2.99
C ASP A 28 5.46 9.16 -1.91
N MET A 29 6.65 9.69 -1.62
CA MET A 29 7.60 9.12 -0.67
C MET A 29 7.98 10.11 0.42
N SER A 30 8.14 9.61 1.66
CA SER A 30 8.68 10.40 2.77
C SER A 30 10.20 10.42 2.83
N GLY A 31 10.87 9.57 2.04
CA GLY A 31 12.33 9.47 1.99
C GLY A 31 12.79 8.60 0.84
N PHE A 32 13.90 9.00 0.22
CA PHE A 32 14.47 8.31 -0.93
C PHE A 32 15.95 8.07 -0.69
N GLY A 33 16.35 6.81 -0.79
CA GLY A 33 17.70 6.33 -0.56
C GLY A 33 17.91 5.00 -1.27
N THR A 34 19.08 4.38 -1.10
CA THR A 34 19.43 3.12 -1.77
C THR A 34 18.39 2.01 -1.56
N PHE A 35 17.86 1.84 -0.35
CA PHE A 35 16.84 0.82 -0.08
C PHE A 35 15.51 1.12 -0.76
N SER A 36 15.06 2.38 -0.77
CA SER A 36 13.84 2.79 -1.49
C SER A 36 14.01 2.57 -2.99
N PHE A 37 15.17 2.92 -3.53
CA PHE A 37 15.50 2.71 -4.94
C PHE A 37 15.44 1.22 -5.32
N VAL A 38 16.11 0.35 -4.57
CA VAL A 38 16.09 -1.10 -4.85
C VAL A 38 14.68 -1.67 -4.70
N ARG A 39 13.94 -1.26 -3.67
CA ARG A 39 12.54 -1.68 -3.47
C ARG A 39 11.68 -1.30 -4.67
N GLU A 40 11.87 -0.10 -5.22
CA GLU A 40 11.11 0.36 -6.38
C GLU A 40 11.45 -0.44 -7.63
N GLN A 41 12.73 -0.75 -7.87
CA GLN A 41 13.13 -1.63 -8.96
C GLN A 41 12.47 -3.02 -8.87
N VAL A 42 12.45 -3.62 -7.67
CA VAL A 42 11.77 -4.90 -7.44
C VAL A 42 10.26 -4.77 -7.65
N ARG A 43 9.64 -3.69 -7.17
CA ARG A 43 8.20 -3.43 -7.35
C ARG A 43 7.83 -3.36 -8.83
N LEU A 44 8.63 -2.69 -9.65
CA LEU A 44 8.43 -2.59 -11.10
C LEU A 44 8.54 -3.97 -11.79
N GLN A 45 9.50 -4.79 -11.39
CA GLN A 45 9.61 -6.15 -11.92
C GLN A 45 8.42 -7.03 -11.50
N LEU A 46 8.00 -6.96 -10.23
CA LEU A 46 6.82 -7.67 -9.75
C LEU A 46 5.56 -7.27 -10.49
N ARG A 47 5.38 -5.97 -10.76
CA ARG A 47 4.27 -5.47 -11.58
C ARG A 47 4.21 -6.16 -12.94
N VAL A 48 5.33 -6.22 -13.65
CA VAL A 48 5.40 -6.91 -14.95
C VAL A 48 4.96 -8.37 -14.84
N LEU A 49 5.43 -9.10 -13.80
CA LEU A 49 5.10 -10.51 -13.60
C LEU A 49 3.62 -10.75 -13.25
N LEU A 50 3.02 -9.82 -12.50
CA LEU A 50 1.64 -9.92 -12.03
C LEU A 50 0.62 -9.49 -13.11
N GLU A 51 1.01 -8.61 -14.03
CA GLU A 51 0.18 -8.14 -15.15
C GLU A 51 0.11 -9.15 -16.30
N GLN A 52 1.00 -10.14 -16.35
CA GLN A 52 0.98 -11.17 -17.40
C GLN A 52 -0.35 -11.93 -17.46
N GLU A 53 -0.82 -12.20 -18.68
CA GLU A 53 -2.02 -12.99 -18.97
C GLU A 53 -1.69 -14.47 -19.22
N VAL A 54 -0.83 -15.03 -18.37
CA VAL A 54 -0.43 -16.44 -18.45
C VAL A 54 -0.87 -17.17 -17.19
N THR A 55 -1.39 -18.38 -17.37
CA THR A 55 -1.71 -19.28 -16.25
C THR A 55 -0.44 -19.99 -15.82
N SER A 56 -0.11 -19.90 -14.52
CA SER A 56 0.97 -20.69 -13.91
C SER A 56 0.43 -22.04 -13.46
N GLU A 57 1.28 -23.07 -13.41
CA GLU A 57 0.94 -24.33 -12.72
C GLU A 57 0.76 -24.12 -11.21
N SER A 58 1.39 -23.08 -10.64
CA SER A 58 1.26 -22.75 -9.24
C SER A 58 -0.04 -22.01 -8.95
N LYS A 59 -0.88 -22.61 -8.10
CA LYS A 59 -2.10 -21.98 -7.58
C LYS A 59 -1.81 -20.66 -6.87
N SER A 60 -0.74 -20.58 -6.09
CA SER A 60 -0.41 -19.36 -5.34
C SER A 60 -0.02 -18.19 -6.25
N ILE A 61 0.67 -18.46 -7.35
CA ILE A 61 0.99 -17.44 -8.36
C ILE A 61 -0.27 -16.93 -9.03
N ASN A 62 -1.19 -17.82 -9.42
CA ASN A 62 -2.46 -17.43 -10.01
C ASN A 62 -3.31 -16.59 -9.04
N MET A 63 -3.37 -16.97 -7.76
CA MET A 63 -4.07 -16.19 -6.74
C MET A 63 -3.45 -14.80 -6.53
N ALA A 64 -2.13 -14.68 -6.53
CA ALA A 64 -1.44 -13.39 -6.44
C ALA A 64 -1.77 -12.48 -7.66
N ARG A 65 -1.83 -13.05 -8.86
CA ARG A 65 -2.24 -12.33 -10.08
C ARG A 65 -3.70 -11.87 -10.01
N ILE A 66 -4.61 -12.72 -9.54
CA ILE A 66 -6.01 -12.35 -9.34
C ILE A 66 -6.12 -11.20 -8.34
N ALA A 67 -5.49 -11.34 -7.17
CA ALA A 67 -5.49 -10.30 -6.14
C ALA A 67 -4.95 -8.95 -6.67
N TYR A 68 -3.84 -8.99 -7.43
CA TYR A 68 -3.29 -7.79 -8.07
C TYR A 68 -4.29 -7.15 -9.04
N LYS A 69 -4.86 -7.93 -9.96
CA LYS A 69 -5.81 -7.43 -10.96
C LYS A 69 -7.08 -6.85 -10.34
N THR A 70 -7.62 -7.51 -9.31
CA THR A 70 -8.77 -6.99 -8.56
C THR A 70 -8.45 -5.66 -7.88
N CYS A 71 -7.27 -5.55 -7.24
CA CYS A 71 -6.84 -4.30 -6.59
C CYS A 71 -6.63 -3.16 -7.60
N MET A 72 -6.10 -3.45 -8.79
CA MET A 72 -5.80 -2.43 -9.80
C MET A 72 -7.03 -2.00 -10.63
N ASN A 73 -8.15 -2.72 -10.56
CA ASN A 73 -9.37 -2.40 -11.32
C ASN A 73 -10.14 -1.21 -10.71
N LYS A 74 -9.71 0.00 -11.05
CA LYS A 74 -10.33 1.24 -10.56
C LYS A 74 -11.77 1.42 -11.04
N THR A 75 -12.13 0.95 -12.24
CA THR A 75 -13.50 1.08 -12.76
C THR A 75 -14.51 0.40 -11.83
N GLN A 76 -14.22 -0.85 -11.44
CA GLN A 76 -15.08 -1.59 -10.51
C GLN A 76 -15.09 -0.96 -9.11
N LEU A 77 -13.94 -0.43 -8.66
CA LEU A 77 -13.85 0.28 -7.39
C LEU A 77 -14.71 1.56 -7.38
N ASP A 78 -14.71 2.31 -8.48
CA ASP A 78 -15.47 3.55 -8.64
C ASP A 78 -16.99 3.31 -8.75
N GLU A 79 -17.40 2.12 -9.20
CA GLU A 79 -18.80 1.67 -9.18
C GLU A 79 -19.27 1.30 -7.77
N LEU A 80 -18.47 0.52 -7.04
CA LEU A 80 -18.78 0.11 -5.66
C LEU A 80 -18.72 1.28 -4.67
N LYS A 81 -17.76 2.20 -4.86
CA LYS A 81 -17.49 3.32 -3.94
C LYS A 81 -17.44 2.83 -2.48
N THR A 82 -18.18 3.50 -1.60
CA THR A 82 -18.24 3.21 -0.17
C THR A 82 -19.36 2.21 0.19
N SER A 83 -20.10 1.66 -0.79
CA SER A 83 -21.26 0.80 -0.49
C SER A 83 -20.85 -0.42 0.33
N LEU A 84 -19.80 -1.12 -0.10
CA LEU A 84 -19.27 -2.28 0.59
C LEU A 84 -18.85 -1.94 2.02
N LEU A 85 -18.19 -0.80 2.22
CA LEU A 85 -17.81 -0.35 3.55
C LEU A 85 -19.04 -0.12 4.43
N PHE A 86 -20.10 0.52 3.91
CA PHE A 86 -21.32 0.77 4.68
C PHE A 86 -22.10 -0.50 5.01
N GLU A 87 -22.11 -1.48 4.11
CA GLU A 87 -22.68 -2.81 4.36
C GLU A 87 -21.91 -3.52 5.47
N THR A 88 -20.58 -3.58 5.40
CA THR A 88 -19.75 -4.15 6.46
C THR A 88 -19.93 -3.41 7.78
N LEU A 89 -20.01 -2.07 7.76
CA LEU A 89 -20.25 -1.30 8.97
C LEU A 89 -21.62 -1.61 9.58
N ALA A 90 -22.66 -1.86 8.78
CA ALA A 90 -23.96 -2.26 9.28
C ALA A 90 -23.91 -3.62 10.01
N GLU A 91 -23.16 -4.59 9.46
CA GLU A 91 -22.92 -5.89 10.11
C GLU A 91 -22.15 -5.74 11.43
N LEU A 92 -21.21 -4.80 11.50
CA LEU A 92 -20.41 -4.52 12.70
C LEU A 92 -21.13 -3.62 13.74
N GLY A 93 -22.42 -3.32 13.53
CA GLY A 93 -23.22 -2.55 14.48
C GLY A 93 -23.22 -1.04 14.26
N TYR A 94 -22.96 -0.61 13.02
CA TYR A 94 -22.97 0.75 12.50
C TYR A 94 -21.85 1.67 13.01
N TRP A 95 -21.50 2.69 12.22
CA TRP A 95 -20.57 3.74 12.62
C TRP A 95 -21.36 4.99 13.10
N PRO A 96 -21.28 5.38 14.37
CA PRO A 96 -22.13 6.44 14.96
C PRO A 96 -22.00 7.82 14.30
N LEU A 97 -20.81 8.17 13.79
CA LEU A 97 -20.56 9.43 13.07
C LEU A 97 -21.25 9.50 11.69
N LEU A 98 -21.58 8.36 11.09
CA LEU A 98 -22.03 8.29 9.70
C LEU A 98 -23.49 7.86 9.57
N GLN A 99 -24.07 7.22 10.60
CA GLN A 99 -25.40 6.63 10.52
C GLN A 99 -26.18 6.82 11.83
N ASP A 100 -27.36 7.44 11.73
CA ASP A 100 -28.30 7.64 12.84
C ASP A 100 -28.91 6.32 13.36
N ALA A 101 -28.76 5.23 12.60
CA ALA A 101 -29.22 3.89 12.98
C ALA A 101 -28.43 3.26 14.14
N TRP A 102 -27.28 3.85 14.51
CA TRP A 102 -26.47 3.36 15.62
C TRP A 102 -27.19 3.52 16.96
N LYS A 103 -27.22 2.43 17.75
CA LYS A 103 -27.84 2.41 19.09
C LYS A 103 -26.84 1.92 20.12
N ARG A 104 -26.50 2.78 21.09
CA ARG A 104 -25.53 2.50 22.16
C ARG A 104 -25.84 1.20 22.90
N ASP A 105 -27.11 1.00 23.21
CA ASP A 105 -27.68 -0.14 23.91
C ASP A 105 -27.61 -1.45 23.12
N LYS A 106 -27.45 -1.38 21.79
CA LYS A 106 -27.31 -2.56 20.92
C LYS A 106 -25.86 -2.83 20.51
N PHE A 107 -24.94 -1.93 20.84
CA PHE A 107 -23.54 -2.05 20.44
C PHE A 107 -22.77 -2.91 21.45
N ASN A 108 -22.20 -4.02 20.99
CA ASN A 108 -21.42 -4.94 21.81
C ASN A 108 -20.01 -5.13 21.24
N LEU A 109 -19.02 -4.52 21.91
CA LEU A 109 -17.60 -4.61 21.53
C LEU A 109 -17.07 -6.05 21.53
N THR A 110 -17.55 -6.92 22.42
CA THR A 110 -17.13 -8.33 22.47
C THR A 110 -17.62 -9.08 21.23
N GLY A 111 -18.85 -8.81 20.79
CA GLY A 111 -19.40 -9.37 19.55
C GLY A 111 -18.62 -8.93 18.30
N VAL A 112 -18.26 -7.66 18.24
CA VAL A 112 -17.42 -7.11 17.16
C VAL A 112 -16.03 -7.76 17.16
N ALA A 113 -15.40 -7.91 18.33
CA ALA A 113 -14.09 -8.55 18.43
C ALA A 113 -14.09 -10.02 17.94
N HIS A 114 -15.15 -10.79 18.22
CA HIS A 114 -15.25 -12.17 17.73
C HIS A 114 -15.29 -12.28 16.21
N LEU A 115 -15.83 -11.29 15.49
CA LEU A 115 -15.89 -11.28 14.03
C LEU A 115 -14.51 -11.10 13.36
N PHE A 116 -13.53 -10.52 14.06
CA PHE A 116 -12.18 -10.30 13.54
C PHE A 116 -11.18 -11.42 13.88
N PHE A 117 -11.51 -12.28 14.84
CA PHE A 117 -10.63 -13.37 15.32
C PHE A 117 -11.16 -14.78 14.99
N SER A 118 -12.17 -14.88 14.12
CA SER A 118 -12.70 -16.14 13.57
C SER A 118 -12.29 -16.28 12.11
#